data_AF-A0A5C5RFX8-F1
#
_entry.id   AF-A0A5C5RFX8-F1
#
_cell.length_a   1.000
_cell.length_b   1.000
_cell.length_c   1.000
_cell.angle_alpha   90.00
_cell.angle_beta   90.00
_cell.angle_gamma   90.00
#
_symmetry.space_group_name_H-M   'P 1'
#
loop_
_entity.id
_entity.type
_entity.pdbx_description
1 polymer ?
#
loop_
_entity_poly.entity_id
_entity_poly.type
_entity_poly.pdbx_seq_one_letter_code
_entity_poly.pdbx_strand_id
1 'polypeptide(L)'
;AAYKENGLTREEIKFTDEGLLFLINHYTKEAGVRNLTREINTLFRKFIKERMLDKERDRKGEVIDEARIKYYLGAMKYRHSIKEDEHEVGYVNGLAWTQVGGDLLGIEVQLVPGKGELIATGSLGEVMKESVRTALTVIRARSSYYGLPDDFYKKWDIHVHAPEGAIPKDGPSAGAAITLA
;
A
#
# COMPACT_ATOMS: atom_id res chain seq x y z
N ALA A 1 10.16 25.70 2.21
CA ALA A 1 11.49 25.35 1.68
C ALA A 1 11.52 25.42 0.15
N ALA A 2 10.81 24.54 -0.55
CA ALA A 2 10.83 24.43 -2.02
C ALA A 2 10.63 25.76 -2.80
N TYR A 3 9.69 26.61 -2.39
CA TYR A 3 9.49 27.93 -3.02
C TYR A 3 10.76 28.78 -3.02
N LYS A 4 11.40 28.92 -1.85
CA LYS A 4 12.62 29.69 -1.67
C LYS A 4 13.79 29.07 -2.43
N GLU A 5 13.91 27.75 -2.43
CA GLU A 5 14.98 27.01 -3.14
C GLU A 5 14.92 27.18 -4.67
N ASN A 6 13.72 27.33 -5.24
CA ASN A 6 13.53 27.50 -6.68
C ASN A 6 13.31 28.97 -7.07
N GLY A 7 13.42 29.91 -6.13
CA GLY A 7 13.19 31.34 -6.39
C GLY A 7 11.76 31.68 -6.84
N LEU A 8 10.76 30.89 -6.42
CA LEU A 8 9.36 31.08 -6.77
C LEU A 8 8.57 31.68 -5.62
N THR A 9 7.59 32.50 -5.94
CA THR A 9 6.61 33.03 -5.00
C THR A 9 5.30 32.21 -5.02
N ARG A 10 4.50 32.33 -3.96
CA ARG A 10 3.16 31.70 -3.90
C ARG A 10 2.15 32.30 -4.88
N GLU A 11 2.44 33.49 -5.39
CA GLU A 11 1.62 34.16 -6.41
C GLU A 11 1.88 33.59 -7.80
N GLU A 12 3.11 33.14 -8.07
CA GLU A 12 3.48 32.55 -9.37
C GLU A 12 3.00 31.11 -9.53
N ILE A 13 2.98 30.34 -8.44
CA ILE A 13 2.51 28.96 -8.45
C ILE A 13 1.88 28.59 -7.10
N LYS A 14 0.68 28.03 -7.11
CA LYS A 14 -0.06 27.67 -5.90
C LYS A 14 -0.74 26.32 -6.05
N PHE A 15 -0.55 25.44 -5.07
CA PHE A 15 -1.32 24.20 -5.00
C PHE A 15 -2.74 24.45 -4.50
N THR A 16 -3.70 23.75 -5.08
CA THR A 16 -4.98 23.46 -4.44
C THR A 16 -4.78 22.44 -3.32
N ASP A 17 -5.66 22.41 -2.33
CA ASP A 17 -5.57 21.43 -1.25
C ASP A 17 -5.76 20.01 -1.79
N GLU A 18 -6.71 19.85 -2.73
CA GLU A 18 -6.97 18.60 -3.46
C GLU A 18 -5.76 18.20 -4.31
N GLY A 19 -5.14 19.14 -5.02
CA GLY A 19 -3.92 18.89 -5.79
C GLY A 19 -2.76 18.44 -4.91
N LEU A 20 -2.56 19.09 -3.75
CA LEU A 20 -1.51 18.68 -2.81
C LEU A 20 -1.78 17.27 -2.26
N LEU A 21 -3.02 16.95 -1.90
CA LEU A 21 -3.40 15.62 -1.44
C LEU A 21 -3.21 14.56 -2.53
N PHE A 22 -3.59 14.88 -3.77
CA PHE A 22 -3.37 14.03 -4.93
C PHE A 22 -1.87 13.77 -5.16
N LEU A 23 -1.02 14.79 -5.04
CA LEU A 23 0.43 14.65 -5.14
C LEU A 23 0.97 13.67 -4.07
N ILE A 24 0.54 13.84 -2.82
CA ILE A 24 0.92 12.98 -1.70
C ILE A 24 0.51 11.53 -1.99
N ASN A 25 -0.75 11.31 -2.35
CA ASN A 25 -1.32 9.97 -2.50
C ASN A 25 -0.78 9.18 -3.70
N HIS A 26 -0.41 9.86 -4.79
CA HIS A 26 -0.12 9.19 -6.06
C HIS A 26 1.33 9.30 -6.54
N TYR A 27 2.12 10.19 -5.94
CA TYR A 27 3.54 10.39 -6.31
C TYR A 27 4.50 10.19 -5.13
N THR A 28 3.98 9.93 -3.92
CA THR A 28 4.78 9.60 -2.74
C THR A 28 4.26 8.35 -2.02
N LYS A 29 5.17 7.60 -1.39
CA LYS A 29 4.87 6.49 -0.47
C LYS A 29 5.95 6.48 0.62
N GLU A 30 5.76 7.29 1.66
CA GLU A 30 6.71 7.48 2.75
C GLU A 30 5.99 7.93 4.03
N ALA A 31 6.59 7.71 5.20
CA ALA A 31 6.11 8.27 6.46
C ALA A 31 6.56 9.74 6.67
N GLY A 32 7.60 10.18 5.95
CA GLY A 32 8.14 11.53 6.00
C GLY A 32 7.60 12.43 4.87
N VAL A 33 8.38 13.45 4.51
CA VAL A 33 8.05 14.39 3.40
C VAL A 33 9.22 14.63 2.45
N ARG A 34 10.21 13.72 2.44
CA ARG A 34 11.43 13.89 1.66
C ARG A 34 11.16 13.68 0.17
N ASN A 35 10.43 12.63 -0.17
CA ASN A 35 9.98 12.38 -1.53
C ASN A 35 8.96 13.43 -1.97
N LEU A 36 8.03 13.84 -1.10
CA LEU A 36 7.10 14.95 -1.38
C LEU A 36 7.85 16.22 -1.78
N THR A 37 8.88 16.59 -1.02
CA THR A 37 9.73 17.74 -1.33
C THR A 37 10.43 17.59 -2.69
N ARG A 38 10.90 16.38 -3.03
CA ARG A 38 11.52 16.08 -4.33
C ARG A 38 10.54 16.21 -5.50
N GLU A 39 9.31 15.73 -5.35
CA GLU A 39 8.28 15.83 -6.39
C GLU A 39 7.86 17.29 -6.59
N ILE A 40 7.65 18.06 -5.52
CA ILE A 40 7.37 19.52 -5.61
C ILE A 40 8.51 20.25 -6.33
N ASN A 41 9.76 19.99 -5.96
CA ASN A 41 10.92 20.59 -6.63
C ASN A 41 11.00 20.21 -8.12
N THR A 42 10.62 18.98 -8.48
CA THR A 42 10.57 18.55 -9.88
C THR A 42 9.49 19.27 -10.67
N LEU A 43 8.31 19.42 -10.07
CA LEU A 43 7.20 20.18 -10.65
C LEU A 43 7.58 21.64 -10.88
N PHE A 44 8.20 22.29 -9.88
CA PHE A 44 8.66 23.68 -9.99
C PHE A 44 9.68 23.88 -11.12
N ARG A 45 10.65 22.98 -11.28
CA ARG A 45 11.60 23.06 -12.40
C ARG A 45 10.92 22.93 -13.76
N LYS A 46 9.87 22.10 -13.87
CA LYS A 46 9.11 21.96 -15.11
C LYS A 46 8.26 23.19 -15.42
N PHE A 47 7.61 23.76 -14.40
CA PHE A 47 6.89 25.02 -14.51
C PHE A 47 7.81 26.17 -14.96
N ILE A 48 8.99 26.32 -14.34
CA ILE A 48 9.98 27.34 -14.73
C ILE A 48 10.38 27.14 -16.19
N LYS A 49 10.70 25.91 -16.60
CA LYS A 49 11.08 25.60 -17.98
C LYS A 49 9.97 25.95 -18.98
N GLU A 50 8.72 25.61 -18.68
CA GLU A 50 7.56 25.94 -19.52
C GLU A 50 7.43 27.46 -19.67
N ARG A 51 7.49 28.22 -18.57
CA ARG A 51 7.44 29.68 -18.58
C ARG A 51 8.56 30.34 -19.37
N MET A 52 9.77 29.77 -19.37
CA MET A 52 10.89 30.33 -20.13
C MET A 52 10.71 30.13 -21.65
N LEU A 53 10.01 29.08 -22.05
CA LEU A 53 9.78 28.74 -23.46
C LEU A 53 8.56 29.47 -24.03
N ASP A 54 7.53 29.67 -23.23
CA ASP A 54 6.27 30.26 -23.65
C ASP A 54 6.16 31.74 -23.23
N LYS A 55 6.81 32.62 -24.02
CA LYS A 55 6.91 34.07 -23.73
C LYS A 55 5.60 34.84 -23.92
N GLU A 56 4.61 34.26 -24.60
CA GLU A 56 3.32 34.87 -24.94
C GLU A 56 2.23 34.59 -23.88
N ARG A 57 2.42 33.56 -23.05
CA ARG A 57 1.44 33.18 -22.05
C ARG A 57 1.38 34.21 -20.91
N ASP A 58 0.16 34.67 -20.63
CA ASP A 58 -0.14 35.65 -19.60
C ASP A 58 0.57 35.30 -18.28
N ARG A 59 1.29 36.27 -17.69
CA ARG A 59 2.15 36.06 -16.51
C ARG A 59 1.36 35.83 -15.21
N LYS A 60 0.09 35.45 -15.30
CA LYS A 60 -0.75 35.10 -14.16
C LYS A 60 -0.20 33.87 -13.44
N GLY A 61 -0.47 33.81 -12.14
CA GLY A 61 -0.12 32.69 -11.30
C GLY A 61 -0.71 31.37 -11.80
N GLU A 62 0.04 30.29 -11.62
CA GLU A 62 -0.38 28.95 -11.99
C GLU A 62 -1.04 28.25 -10.80
N VAL A 63 -2.22 27.68 -11.01
CA VAL A 63 -2.90 26.85 -10.00
C VAL A 63 -2.60 25.38 -10.30
N ILE A 64 -2.03 24.70 -9.31
CA ILE A 64 -1.63 23.29 -9.39
C ILE A 64 -2.73 22.43 -8.80
N ASP A 65 -3.55 21.89 -9.69
CA ASP A 65 -4.55 20.85 -9.44
C ASP A 65 -4.05 19.48 -9.95
N GLU A 66 -4.90 18.45 -9.86
CA GLU A 66 -4.55 17.10 -10.33
C GLU A 66 -4.13 17.05 -11.80
N ALA A 67 -4.79 17.83 -12.66
CA ALA A 67 -4.53 17.85 -14.09
C ALA A 67 -3.14 18.43 -14.37
N ARG A 68 -2.77 19.53 -13.70
CA ARG A 68 -1.43 20.11 -13.81
C ARG A 68 -0.36 19.22 -13.20
N ILE A 69 -0.66 18.50 -12.12
CA ILE A 69 0.27 17.51 -11.55
C ILE A 69 0.53 16.38 -12.55
N LYS A 70 -0.50 15.80 -13.17
CA LYS A 70 -0.35 14.76 -14.21
C LYS A 70 0.41 15.29 -15.43
N TYR A 71 0.13 16.52 -15.85
CA TYR A 71 0.84 17.18 -16.93
C TYR A 71 2.35 17.30 -16.64
N TYR A 72 2.71 17.73 -15.42
CA TYR A 72 4.11 17.90 -15.05
C TYR A 72 4.81 16.59 -14.70
N LEU A 73 4.24 15.75 -13.85
CA LEU A 73 4.93 14.57 -13.31
C LEU A 73 4.67 13.30 -14.13
N GLY A 74 3.73 13.33 -15.06
CA GLY A 74 3.36 12.18 -15.90
C GLY A 74 2.40 11.23 -15.18
N ALA A 75 2.43 9.96 -15.58
CA ALA A 75 1.57 8.92 -15.02
C ALA A 75 1.76 8.78 -13.50
N MET A 76 0.68 8.41 -12.81
CA MET A 76 0.69 8.15 -11.36
C MET A 76 1.68 7.03 -11.04
N LYS A 77 2.53 7.26 -10.03
CA LYS A 77 3.57 6.30 -9.62
C LYS A 77 3.01 5.26 -8.65
N TYR A 78 2.07 5.67 -7.82
CA TYR A 78 1.41 4.85 -6.84
C TYR A 78 -0.10 4.88 -7.10
N ARG A 79 -0.70 3.70 -7.09
CA ARG A 79 -2.13 3.62 -6.83
C ARG A 79 -2.27 3.85 -5.33
N HIS A 80 -2.88 4.98 -4.95
CA HIS A 80 -3.45 5.04 -3.61
C HIS A 80 -4.48 3.92 -3.57
N SER A 81 -4.30 2.95 -2.69
CA SER A 81 -5.19 1.82 -2.56
C SER A 81 -6.56 2.38 -2.25
N ILE A 82 -7.38 2.53 -3.30
CA ILE A 82 -8.81 2.62 -3.14
C ILE A 82 -9.15 1.34 -2.39
N LYS A 83 -9.74 1.52 -1.21
CA LYS A 83 -10.46 0.52 -0.45
C LYS A 83 -10.86 -0.63 -1.38
N GLU A 84 -10.45 -1.86 -1.09
CA GLU A 84 -11.14 -3.00 -1.70
C GLU A 84 -12.60 -2.84 -1.29
N ASP A 85 -13.45 -2.48 -2.25
CA ASP A 85 -14.79 -1.97 -1.98
C ASP A 85 -15.76 -3.09 -1.55
N GLU A 86 -15.33 -4.36 -1.62
CA GLU A 86 -16.13 -5.52 -1.23
C GLU A 86 -15.36 -6.47 -0.30
N HIS A 87 -16.07 -7.06 0.66
CA HIS A 87 -15.52 -8.05 1.57
C HIS A 87 -15.27 -9.36 0.81
N GLU A 88 -14.04 -9.86 0.85
CA GLU A 88 -13.68 -11.15 0.26
C GLU A 88 -13.51 -12.24 1.32
N VAL A 89 -13.95 -13.46 1.00
CA VAL A 89 -13.73 -14.63 1.85
C VAL A 89 -12.30 -15.11 1.66
N GLY A 90 -11.57 -15.32 2.76
CA GLY A 90 -10.18 -15.74 2.72
C GLY A 90 -9.19 -14.60 2.46
N TYR A 91 -9.61 -13.34 2.50
CA TYR A 91 -8.71 -12.19 2.43
C TYR A 91 -8.87 -11.31 3.67
N VAL A 92 -7.77 -11.07 4.39
CA VAL A 92 -7.76 -10.18 5.56
C VAL A 92 -6.59 -9.22 5.50
N ASN A 93 -6.90 -7.93 5.71
CA ASN A 93 -5.89 -6.90 5.87
C ASN A 93 -5.30 -6.92 7.29
N GLY A 94 -4.03 -7.27 7.40
CA GLY A 94 -3.19 -7.06 8.57
C GLY A 94 -2.45 -5.72 8.52
N LEU A 95 -1.81 -5.39 9.65
CA LEU A 95 -0.89 -4.26 9.75
C LEU A 95 0.53 -4.80 9.87
N ALA A 96 1.41 -4.35 8.99
CA ALA A 96 2.83 -4.68 9.03
C ALA A 96 3.67 -3.45 9.40
N TRP A 97 4.78 -3.69 10.09
CA TRP A 97 5.82 -2.68 10.27
C TRP A 97 6.94 -2.93 9.25
N THR A 98 7.19 -1.94 8.41
CA THR A 98 8.28 -1.95 7.44
C THR A 98 9.37 -0.96 7.87
N GLN A 99 10.55 -1.03 7.24
CA GLN A 99 11.65 -0.09 7.49
C GLN A 99 11.27 1.38 7.26
N VAL A 100 10.23 1.66 6.46
CA VAL A 100 9.78 3.01 6.10
C VAL A 100 8.51 3.45 6.82
N GLY A 101 7.95 2.61 7.71
CA GLY A 101 6.74 2.89 8.47
C GLY A 101 5.75 1.71 8.47
N GLY A 102 4.54 1.96 8.98
CA GLY A 102 3.45 0.99 8.87
C GLY A 102 2.97 0.84 7.42
N ASP A 103 2.66 -0.39 7.01
CA ASP A 103 2.00 -0.69 5.73
C ASP A 103 0.86 -1.69 5.94
N LEU A 104 -0.07 -1.72 5.00
CA LEU A 104 -1.10 -2.77 4.96
C LEU A 104 -0.47 -4.07 4.44
N LEU A 105 -0.87 -5.17 5.05
CA LEU A 105 -0.46 -6.50 4.61
C LEU A 105 -1.69 -7.36 4.35
N GLY A 106 -2.01 -7.59 3.08
CA GLY A 106 -3.01 -8.59 2.70
C GLY A 106 -2.54 -9.99 3.11
N ILE A 107 -3.43 -10.75 3.73
CA ILE A 107 -3.27 -12.18 4.00
C ILE A 107 -4.37 -12.91 3.25
N GLU A 108 -3.96 -13.77 2.33
CA GLU A 108 -4.83 -14.61 1.52
C GLU A 108 -4.78 -16.05 2.03
N VAL A 109 -5.94 -16.68 2.18
CA VAL A 109 -6.08 -18.08 2.55
C VAL A 109 -6.99 -18.77 1.54
N GLN A 110 -6.49 -19.86 0.97
CA GLN A 110 -7.25 -20.68 0.04
C GLN A 110 -7.35 -22.12 0.52
N LEU A 111 -8.52 -22.71 0.31
CA LEU A 111 -8.80 -24.11 0.60
C LEU A 111 -8.90 -24.89 -0.71
N VAL A 112 -8.10 -25.95 -0.83
CA VAL A 112 -8.17 -26.87 -1.98
C VAL A 112 -8.34 -28.31 -1.50
N PRO A 113 -9.12 -29.16 -2.19
CA PRO A 113 -9.25 -30.55 -1.80
C PRO A 113 -7.88 -31.24 -1.81
N GLY A 114 -7.53 -31.92 -0.72
CA GLY A 114 -6.17 -32.38 -0.49
C GLY A 114 -6.03 -33.37 0.66
N LYS A 115 -4.82 -33.45 1.23
CA LYS A 115 -4.44 -34.40 2.29
C LYS A 115 -4.22 -33.75 3.66
N GLY A 116 -4.46 -32.44 3.77
CA GLY A 116 -4.22 -31.68 4.99
C GLY A 116 -2.88 -30.96 5.03
N GLU A 117 -2.30 -30.65 3.86
CA GLU A 117 -1.07 -29.87 3.79
C GLU A 117 -1.31 -28.41 4.18
N LEU A 118 -0.41 -27.85 4.97
CA LEU A 118 -0.41 -26.43 5.33
C LEU A 118 0.75 -25.75 4.59
N ILE A 119 0.41 -24.95 3.58
CA ILE A 119 1.34 -24.28 2.70
C ILE A 119 1.39 -22.80 3.08
N ALA A 120 2.58 -22.25 3.23
CA ALA A 120 2.80 -20.87 3.62
C ALA A 120 3.79 -20.20 2.66
N THR A 121 3.35 -19.21 1.87
CA THR A 121 4.16 -18.52 0.85
C THR A 121 4.14 -17.00 1.02
N GLY A 122 5.01 -16.29 0.29
CA GLY A 122 5.12 -14.82 0.39
C GLY A 122 6.33 -14.32 1.19
N SER A 123 7.41 -15.12 1.22
CA SER A 123 8.63 -14.85 2.00
C SER A 123 8.40 -14.69 3.50
N LEU A 124 7.58 -15.60 4.04
CA LEU A 124 7.33 -15.70 5.47
C LEU A 124 8.53 -16.30 6.20
N GLY A 125 8.97 -15.63 7.26
CA GLY A 125 9.96 -16.14 8.20
C GLY A 125 9.40 -17.22 9.13
N GLU A 126 10.26 -17.76 10.00
CA GLU A 126 9.88 -18.90 10.83
C GLU A 126 8.85 -18.53 11.91
N VAL A 127 8.90 -17.31 12.47
CA VAL A 127 7.93 -16.86 13.48
C VAL A 127 6.55 -16.67 12.85
N MET A 128 6.50 -16.16 11.62
CA MET A 128 5.24 -16.04 10.89
C MET A 128 4.69 -17.41 10.48
N LYS A 129 5.53 -18.37 10.06
CA LYS A 129 5.10 -19.76 9.82
C LYS A 129 4.60 -20.45 11.09
N GLU A 130 5.19 -20.18 12.24
CA GLU A 130 4.69 -20.65 13.53
C GLU A 130 3.31 -20.06 13.84
N SER A 131 3.10 -18.78 13.52
CA SER A 131 1.78 -18.13 13.66
C SER A 131 0.72 -18.79 12.78
N VAL A 132 1.08 -19.18 11.54
CA VAL A 132 0.18 -19.93 10.63
C VAL A 132 -0.22 -21.29 11.23
N ARG A 133 0.73 -22.04 11.80
CA ARG A 133 0.43 -23.32 12.48
C ARG A 133 -0.43 -23.14 13.73
N THR A 134 -0.19 -22.07 14.48
CA THR A 134 -0.94 -21.72 15.68
C THR A 134 -2.38 -21.35 15.34
N ALA A 135 -2.59 -20.55 14.31
CA ALA A 135 -3.91 -20.20 13.78
C ALA A 135 -4.71 -21.45 13.41
N LEU A 136 -4.11 -22.40 12.68
CA LEU A 136 -4.75 -23.67 12.35
C LEU A 136 -5.11 -24.47 13.60
N THR A 137 -4.24 -24.50 14.61
CA THR A 137 -4.51 -25.20 15.88
C THR A 137 -5.71 -24.58 16.60
N VAL A 138 -5.81 -23.25 16.61
CA VAL A 138 -6.93 -22.50 17.19
C VAL A 138 -8.25 -22.83 16.49
N ILE A 139 -8.28 -22.79 15.15
CA ILE A 139 -9.48 -23.09 14.37
C ILE A 139 -9.91 -24.56 14.57
N ARG A 140 -8.95 -25.49 14.59
CA ARG A 140 -9.23 -26.91 14.86
C ARG A 140 -9.83 -27.14 16.24
N ALA A 141 -9.33 -26.46 17.27
CA ALA A 141 -9.86 -26.57 18.63
C ALA A 141 -11.28 -25.99 18.77
N ARG A 142 -11.72 -25.17 17.82
CA ARG A 142 -13.02 -24.48 17.82
C ARG A 142 -13.86 -24.83 16.58
N SER A 143 -13.57 -25.95 15.91
CA SER A 143 -14.26 -26.38 14.68
C SER A 143 -15.78 -26.37 14.85
N SER A 144 -16.26 -26.98 15.93
CA SER A 144 -17.68 -27.08 16.27
C SER A 144 -18.34 -25.72 16.49
N TYR A 145 -17.65 -24.77 17.11
CA TYR A 145 -18.15 -23.41 17.34
C TYR A 145 -18.37 -22.65 16.02
N TYR A 146 -17.51 -22.88 15.03
CA TYR A 146 -17.58 -22.25 13.71
C TYR A 146 -18.37 -23.09 12.67
N GLY A 147 -18.98 -24.21 13.08
CA GLY A 147 -19.73 -25.09 12.17
C GLY A 147 -18.87 -25.84 11.15
N LEU A 148 -17.56 -26.00 11.42
CA LEU A 148 -16.64 -26.73 10.56
C LEU A 148 -16.66 -28.23 10.88
N PRO A 149 -16.54 -29.12 9.88
CA PRO A 149 -16.35 -30.55 10.13
C PRO A 149 -15.09 -30.81 10.97
N ASP A 150 -15.16 -31.72 11.94
CA ASP A 150 -14.01 -32.01 12.83
C ASP A 150 -12.77 -32.55 12.09
N ASP A 151 -12.96 -33.06 10.87
CA ASP A 151 -11.90 -33.60 10.02
C ASP A 151 -11.54 -32.73 8.81
N PHE A 152 -12.01 -31.47 8.75
CA PHE A 152 -11.77 -30.58 7.61
C PHE A 152 -10.28 -30.50 7.25
N TYR A 153 -9.42 -30.36 8.25
CA TYR A 153 -7.97 -30.20 8.12
C TYR A 153 -7.26 -31.44 7.55
N LYS A 154 -7.95 -32.57 7.38
CA LYS A 154 -7.42 -33.79 6.74
C LYS A 154 -7.80 -33.92 5.26
N LYS A 155 -8.87 -33.22 4.85
CA LYS A 155 -9.48 -33.32 3.51
C LYS A 155 -9.17 -32.11 2.64
N TRP A 156 -8.67 -31.04 3.26
CA TRP A 156 -8.37 -29.77 2.61
C TRP A 156 -6.92 -29.40 2.87
N ASP A 157 -6.19 -29.07 1.81
CA ASP A 157 -4.94 -28.35 1.94
C ASP A 157 -5.26 -26.86 2.10
N ILE A 158 -4.50 -26.22 2.98
CA ILE A 158 -4.69 -24.82 3.38
C ILE A 158 -3.46 -24.05 2.91
N HIS A 159 -3.66 -23.10 2.00
CA HIS A 159 -2.59 -22.27 1.47
C HIS A 159 -2.74 -20.84 1.98
N VAL A 160 -1.83 -20.44 2.87
CA VAL A 160 -1.67 -19.06 3.33
C VAL A 160 -0.65 -18.33 2.46
N HIS A 161 -1.04 -17.20 1.88
CA HIS A 161 -0.18 -16.34 1.08
C HIS A 161 -0.17 -14.91 1.65
N ALA A 162 1.02 -14.32 1.72
CA ALA A 162 1.20 -12.90 2.02
C ALA A 162 1.87 -12.23 0.79
N PRO A 163 1.14 -11.45 -0.02
CA PRO A 163 1.67 -10.79 -1.22
C PRO A 163 2.89 -9.90 -0.95
N GLU A 164 3.58 -9.47 -2.02
CA GLU A 164 4.93 -8.89 -2.01
C GLU A 164 6.03 -9.91 -1.67
N GLY A 165 6.10 -11.01 -2.43
CA GLY A 165 7.01 -12.14 -2.17
C GLY A 165 8.52 -11.82 -2.15
N ALA A 166 8.96 -10.63 -2.53
CA ALA A 166 10.38 -10.25 -2.46
C ALA A 166 10.79 -9.66 -1.09
N ILE A 167 9.82 -9.22 -0.28
CA ILE A 167 10.09 -8.58 1.01
C ILE A 167 9.86 -9.63 2.11
N PRO A 168 10.90 -10.00 2.89
CA PRO A 168 10.74 -10.90 4.02
C PRO A 168 9.74 -10.35 5.05
N LYS A 169 8.83 -11.22 5.50
CA LYS A 169 7.82 -10.88 6.51
C LYS A 169 7.97 -11.84 7.67
N ASP A 170 8.29 -11.33 8.84
CA ASP A 170 8.46 -12.16 10.02
C ASP A 170 7.97 -11.44 11.27
N GLY A 171 7.49 -12.24 12.23
CA GLY A 171 6.91 -11.76 13.48
C GLY A 171 5.51 -12.32 13.75
N PRO A 172 5.04 -12.23 15.02
CA PRO A 172 3.80 -12.87 15.45
C PRO A 172 2.55 -12.00 15.27
N SER A 173 2.71 -10.72 14.90
CA SER A 173 1.63 -9.72 14.94
C SER A 173 0.47 -10.01 13.97
N ALA A 174 0.70 -10.78 12.92
CA ALA A 174 -0.32 -11.15 11.94
C ALA A 174 -1.21 -12.33 12.36
N GLY A 175 -0.98 -12.96 13.53
CA GLY A 175 -1.68 -14.18 13.94
C GLY A 175 -3.21 -14.06 13.94
N ALA A 176 -3.75 -12.92 14.37
CA ALA A 176 -5.19 -12.67 14.35
C ALA A 176 -5.75 -12.56 12.91
N ALA A 177 -5.02 -11.88 12.02
CA ALA A 177 -5.41 -11.77 10.61
C ALA A 177 -5.39 -13.15 9.92
N ILE A 178 -4.35 -13.95 10.15
CA ILE A 178 -4.23 -15.31 9.63
C ILE A 178 -5.33 -16.23 10.17
N THR A 179 -5.78 -16.03 11.41
CA THR A 179 -6.85 -16.85 12.00
C THR A 179 -8.23 -16.46 11.46
N LEU A 180 -8.41 -15.19 11.08
CA LEU A 180 -9.67 -14.69 10.53
C LEU A 180 -9.83 -15.01 9.04
N ALA A 181 -8.71 -15.01 8.30
CA ALA A 181 -8.66 -15.40 6.89
C ALA A 181 -8.88 -16.92 6.74
#